data_AF-A0A8T5V3Y4-F1
#
_entry.id   AF-A0A8T5V3Y4-F1
#
_cell.length_a   1.000
_cell.length_b   1.000
_cell.length_c   1.000
_cell.angle_alpha   90.00
_cell.angle_beta   90.00
_cell.angle_gamma   90.00
#
_symmetry.space_group_name_H-M   'P 1'
#
loop_
_entity.id
_entity.type
_entity.pdbx_description
1 polymer ?
#
loop_
_entity_poly.entity_id
_entity_poly.type
_entity_poly.pdbx_seq_one_letter_code
_entity_poly.pdbx_strand_id
1 'polypeptide(L)'
;MIIHANVLITIASYILAVVSAIIVGLILRIPILPKRPMRHSWTISLIFPTSIIALGLTAILFKLGYEGLLVAVVMGVVSAIFAKYFLERLLPKPQMEESN
;
A
#
# COMPACT_ATOMS: atom_id res chain seq x y z
N MET A 1 -0.10 -23.92 -10.72
CA MET A 1 -0.98 -24.19 -9.56
C MET A 1 -2.29 -23.46 -9.82
N ILE A 2 -3.38 -24.20 -10.01
CA ILE A 2 -4.72 -23.62 -10.22
C ILE A 2 -5.23 -23.26 -8.83
N ILE A 3 -5.27 -21.95 -8.54
CA ILE A 3 -5.73 -21.39 -7.28
C ILE A 3 -7.18 -21.83 -7.06
N HIS A 4 -7.38 -22.85 -6.23
CA HIS A 4 -8.68 -23.21 -5.66
C HIS A 4 -8.93 -22.42 -4.36
N ALA A 5 -8.25 -21.30 -4.12
CA ALA A 5 -8.77 -20.33 -3.16
C ALA A 5 -10.07 -19.78 -3.74
N ASN A 6 -11.15 -20.05 -3.01
CA ASN A 6 -12.46 -19.48 -3.24
C ASN A 6 -12.30 -18.00 -3.64
N VAL A 7 -12.78 -17.62 -4.84
CA VAL A 7 -12.63 -16.27 -5.40
C VAL A 7 -13.03 -15.19 -4.38
N LEU A 8 -14.06 -15.50 -3.58
CA LEU A 8 -14.51 -14.64 -2.49
C LEU A 8 -13.43 -14.39 -1.43
N ILE A 9 -12.70 -15.43 -1.01
CA ILE A 9 -11.60 -15.33 -0.03
C ILE A 9 -10.44 -14.52 -0.61
N THR A 10 -10.14 -14.71 -1.90
CA THR A 10 -9.09 -13.95 -2.59
C THR A 10 -9.42 -12.45 -2.63
N ILE A 11 -10.66 -12.10 -3.01
CA ILE A 11 -11.13 -10.72 -3.02
C ILE A 11 -11.12 -10.14 -1.59
N ALA A 12 -11.64 -10.88 -0.60
CA ALA A 12 -11.64 -10.46 0.79
C ALA A 12 -10.22 -10.22 1.31
N SER A 13 -9.26 -11.04 0.90
CA SER A 13 -7.84 -10.88 1.27
C SER A 13 -7.24 -9.61 0.68
N TYR A 14 -7.52 -9.27 -0.58
CA TYR A 14 -7.06 -7.99 -1.15
C TYR A 14 -7.64 -6.78 -0.42
N ILE A 15 -8.94 -6.81 -0.12
CA ILE A 15 -9.59 -5.75 0.67
C ILE A 15 -8.93 -5.66 2.04
N LEU A 16 -8.70 -6.79 2.70
CA LEU A 16 -8.08 -6.85 4.01
C LEU A 16 -6.65 -6.31 4.02
N ALA A 17 -5.86 -6.60 2.99
CA ALA A 17 -4.52 -6.04 2.83
C ALA A 17 -4.54 -4.51 2.73
N VAL A 18 -5.47 -3.96 1.96
CA VAL A 18 -5.65 -2.50 1.83
C VAL A 18 -6.10 -1.88 3.15
N VAL A 19 -7.12 -2.45 3.80
CA VAL A 19 -7.63 -1.96 5.10
C VAL A 19 -6.51 -1.99 6.15
N SER A 20 -5.75 -3.09 6.21
CA SER A 20 -4.61 -3.21 7.12
C SER A 20 -3.54 -2.14 6.84
N ALA A 21 -3.18 -1.93 5.57
CA ALA A 21 -2.23 -0.88 5.19
C ALA A 21 -2.72 0.52 5.56
N ILE A 22 -4.01 0.79 5.41
CA ILE A 22 -4.63 2.07 5.81
C ILE A 22 -4.55 2.26 7.31
N ILE A 23 -4.96 1.28 8.11
CA ILE A 23 -4.92 1.36 9.58
C ILE A 23 -3.49 1.61 10.07
N VAL A 24 -2.53 0.83 9.58
CA VAL A 24 -1.13 0.97 9.98
C VAL A 24 -0.54 2.28 9.48
N GLY A 25 -0.84 2.69 8.25
CA GLY A 25 -0.36 3.96 7.71
C GLY A 25 -0.94 5.17 8.45
N LEU A 26 -2.18 5.10 8.95
CA LEU A 26 -2.75 6.13 9.83
C LEU A 26 -2.00 6.20 11.17
N ILE A 27 -1.67 5.05 11.78
CA ILE A 27 -0.84 4.99 13.00
C ILE A 27 0.53 5.63 12.75
N LEU A 28 1.12 5.38 11.57
CA LEU A 28 2.40 5.96 11.12
C LEU A 28 2.29 7.41 10.63
N ARG A 29 1.10 8.03 10.72
CA ARG A 29 0.80 9.40 10.29
C ARG A 29 1.12 9.67 8.81
N ILE A 30 0.93 8.68 7.95
CA ILE A 30 0.94 8.87 6.49
C ILE A 30 -0.33 9.66 6.12
N PRO A 31 -0.23 10.74 5.32
CA PRO A 31 -1.40 11.51 4.92
C PRO A 31 -2.35 10.65 4.08
N ILE A 32 -3.67 10.84 4.25
CA ILE A 32 -4.67 10.05 3.52
C ILE A 32 -4.62 10.35 2.03
N LEU A 33 -4.54 11.64 1.69
CA LEU A 33 -4.49 12.15 0.32
C LEU A 33 -3.13 12.79 0.03
N PRO A 34 -2.67 12.73 -1.23
CA PRO A 34 -1.46 13.43 -1.65
C PRO A 34 -1.63 14.95 -1.50
N LYS A 35 -0.52 15.64 -1.17
CA LYS A 35 -0.52 17.11 -1.00
C LYS A 35 -0.77 17.78 -2.36
N ARG A 36 -1.48 18.93 -2.34
CA ARG A 36 -1.66 19.74 -3.55
C ARG A 36 -0.35 20.47 -3.92
N PRO A 37 -0.05 20.68 -5.21
CA PRO A 37 -0.81 20.19 -6.37
C PRO A 37 -0.66 18.66 -6.53
N MET A 38 -1.79 17.98 -6.74
CA MET A 38 -1.90 16.51 -6.90
C MET A 38 -1.15 15.94 -8.12
N ARG A 39 -0.39 16.79 -8.82
CA ARG A 39 0.45 16.44 -9.97
C ARG A 39 1.73 15.70 -9.55
N HIS A 40 2.15 15.82 -8.29
CA HIS A 40 3.35 15.13 -7.81
C HIS A 40 3.02 13.74 -7.26
N SER A 41 3.11 12.73 -8.14
CA SER A 41 2.97 11.30 -7.80
C SER A 41 3.96 10.81 -6.73
N TRP A 42 5.01 11.59 -6.45
CA TRP A 42 6.02 11.28 -5.45
C TRP A 42 5.61 11.68 -4.02
N THR A 43 4.42 12.27 -3.83
CA THR A 43 3.87 12.51 -2.50
C THR A 43 3.24 11.23 -1.94
N ILE A 44 3.83 10.70 -0.87
CA ILE A 44 3.36 9.46 -0.26
C ILE A 44 2.06 9.71 0.48
N SER A 45 1.04 8.94 0.13
CA SER A 45 -0.25 8.91 0.81
C SER A 45 -0.76 7.49 0.99
N LEU A 46 -1.82 7.33 1.79
CA LEU A 46 -2.48 6.04 1.99
C LEU A 46 -3.13 5.51 0.71
N ILE A 47 -3.78 6.39 -0.05
CA ILE A 47 -4.42 6.03 -1.33
C ILE A 47 -3.34 5.65 -2.36
N PHE A 48 -2.33 6.49 -2.50
CA PHE A 48 -1.22 6.25 -3.43
C PHE A 48 0.12 6.71 -2.83
N PRO A 49 1.18 5.89 -2.85
CA PRO A 49 1.26 4.56 -3.46
C PRO A 49 0.95 3.39 -2.49
N THR A 50 0.70 3.66 -1.21
CA THR A 50 0.65 2.63 -0.14
C THR A 50 -0.34 1.50 -0.43
N SER A 51 -1.59 1.83 -0.81
CA SER A 51 -2.62 0.82 -1.12
C SER A 51 -2.28 -0.01 -2.36
N ILE A 52 -1.65 0.59 -3.37
CA ILE A 52 -1.22 -0.13 -4.58
C ILE A 52 -0.10 -1.11 -4.26
N ILE A 53 0.86 -0.71 -3.41
CA ILE A 53 1.93 -1.60 -2.95
C ILE A 53 1.35 -2.78 -2.17
N ALA A 54 0.37 -2.55 -1.28
CA ALA A 54 -0.30 -3.61 -0.54
C ALA A 54 -0.97 -4.64 -1.45
N LEU A 55 -1.69 -4.17 -2.48
CA LEU A 55 -2.31 -5.05 -3.47
C LEU A 55 -1.27 -5.83 -4.27
N GLY A 56 -0.25 -5.15 -4.80
CA GLY A 56 0.78 -5.76 -5.63
C GLY A 56 1.59 -6.83 -4.89
N LEU A 57 2.02 -6.53 -3.65
CA LEU A 57 2.78 -7.49 -2.84
C LEU A 57 1.93 -8.70 -2.44
N THR A 58 0.66 -8.48 -2.10
CA THR A 58 -0.27 -9.59 -1.79
C THR A 58 -0.46 -10.48 -3.02
N ALA A 59 -0.63 -9.90 -4.21
CA ALA A 59 -0.78 -10.65 -5.46
C ALA A 59 0.47 -11.48 -5.79
N ILE A 60 1.67 -10.95 -5.56
CA ILE A 60 2.93 -11.68 -5.75
C ILE A 60 2.99 -12.89 -4.83
N LEU A 61 2.66 -12.73 -3.54
CA LEU A 61 2.68 -13.84 -2.59
C LEU A 61 1.63 -14.90 -2.92
N PHE A 62 0.43 -14.50 -3.35
CA PHE A 62 -0.62 -15.43 -3.75
C PHE A 62 -0.16 -16.26 -4.96
N LYS A 63 0.49 -15.62 -5.94
CA LYS A 63 1.07 -16.32 -7.10
C LYS A 63 2.17 -17.31 -6.71
N LEU A 64 2.93 -17.03 -5.64
CA LEU A 64 3.94 -17.92 -5.07
C LEU A 64 3.36 -19.05 -4.21
N GLY A 65 2.04 -19.04 -3.98
CA GLY A 65 1.31 -20.05 -3.20
C GLY A 65 1.15 -19.73 -1.72
N TYR A 66 1.53 -18.52 -1.28
CA TYR A 66 1.27 -18.03 0.07
C TYR A 66 -0.07 -17.29 0.10
N GLU A 67 -1.14 -18.04 0.31
CA GLU A 67 -2.51 -17.52 0.31
C GLU A 67 -3.08 -17.41 1.72
N GLY A 68 -4.10 -16.56 1.90
CA GLY A 68 -4.90 -16.48 3.12
C GLY A 68 -4.97 -15.09 3.75
N LEU A 69 -5.95 -14.94 4.64
CA LEU A 69 -6.26 -13.66 5.29
C LEU A 69 -5.11 -13.14 6.14
N LEU A 70 -4.39 -14.03 6.83
CA LEU A 70 -3.23 -13.65 7.64
C LEU A 70 -2.11 -13.06 6.77
N VAL A 71 -1.83 -13.68 5.61
CA VAL A 71 -0.84 -13.19 4.66
C VAL A 71 -1.21 -11.78 4.19
N ALA A 72 -2.48 -11.55 3.87
CA ALA A 72 -2.97 -10.23 3.48
C ALA A 72 -2.78 -9.17 4.57
N VAL A 73 -3.10 -9.47 5.83
CA VAL A 73 -2.88 -8.52 6.95
C VAL A 73 -1.40 -8.20 7.08
N VAL A 74 -0.54 -9.21 7.09
CA VAL A 74 0.91 -9.02 7.21
C VAL A 74 1.43 -8.17 6.04
N MET A 75 0.98 -8.43 4.82
CA MET A 75 1.38 -7.62 3.65
C MET A 75 0.87 -6.19 3.72
N GLY A 76 -0.32 -5.94 4.27
CA GLY A 76 -0.81 -4.59 4.54
C GLY A 76 0.12 -3.83 5.49
N VAL A 77 0.49 -4.46 6.62
CA VAL A 77 1.41 -3.90 7.61
C VAL A 77 2.77 -3.58 6.98
N VAL A 78 3.37 -4.57 6.30
CA VAL A 78 4.67 -4.42 5.64
C VAL A 78 4.64 -3.30 4.61
N SER A 79 3.56 -3.19 3.82
CA SER A 79 3.43 -2.15 2.80
C SER A 79 3.37 -0.74 3.39
N ALA A 80 2.66 -0.56 4.50
CA ALA A 80 2.61 0.73 5.19
C ALA A 80 3.97 1.13 5.78
N ILE A 81 4.69 0.18 6.39
CA ILE A 81 6.04 0.40 6.90
C ILE A 81 7.00 0.74 5.74
N PHE A 82 6.94 0.00 4.65
CA PHE A 82 7.74 0.23 3.45
C PHE A 82 7.46 1.61 2.85
N ALA A 83 6.18 2.00 2.73
CA ALA A 83 5.78 3.32 2.26
C ALA A 83 6.38 4.42 3.15
N LYS A 84 6.27 4.29 4.48
CA LYS A 84 6.72 5.31 5.43
C LYS A 84 8.23 5.47 5.48
N TYR A 85 8.98 4.37 5.56
CA TYR A 85 10.40 4.45 5.89
C TYR A 85 11.32 4.30 4.68
N PHE A 86 10.92 3.51 3.70
CA PHE A 86 11.76 3.24 2.52
C PHE A 86 11.42 4.21 1.38
N LEU A 87 10.14 4.26 1.00
CA LEU A 87 9.70 5.12 -0.09
C LEU A 87 9.92 6.60 0.22
N GLU A 88 9.65 7.04 1.46
CA GLU A 88 9.87 8.45 1.86
C GLU A 88 11.33 8.90 1.74
N ARG A 89 12.27 7.95 1.79
CA ARG A 89 13.70 8.22 1.62
C ARG A 89 14.17 8.07 0.18
N LEU A 90 13.59 7.14 -0.57
CA LEU A 90 13.99 6.84 -1.95
C LEU A 90 13.44 7.87 -2.93
N LEU A 91 12.22 8.35 -2.70
CA LEU A 91 11.54 9.22 -3.65
C LEU A 91 12.03 10.66 -3.52
N PRO A 92 12.25 11.37 -4.65
CA PRO A 92 12.61 12.78 -4.61
C PRO A 92 11.48 13.58 -3.95
N LYS A 93 11.84 14.46 -3.01
CA LYS A 93 10.86 15.37 -2.43
C LYS A 93 10.39 16.34 -3.52
N PRO A 94 9.07 16.56 -3.68
CA PRO A 94 8.59 17.52 -4.64
C PRO A 94 9.15 18.90 -4.32
N GLN A 95 9.76 19.54 -5.33
CA GLN A 95 10.14 20.94 -5.25
C GLN A 95 8.83 21.72 -5.15
N MET A 96 8.59 22.42 -4.04
CA MET A 96 7.50 23.40 -4.02
C MET A 96 7.97 24.53 -4.92
N GLU A 97 7.35 24.70 -6.08
CA GLU A 97 7.46 25.96 -6.83
C GLU A 97 6.98 27.05 -5.88
N GLU A 98 7.90 27.90 -5.40
CA GLU A 98 7.55 29.14 -4.72
C GLU A 98 6.68 29.93 -5.69
N SER A 99 5.39 30.05 -5.39
CA SER A 99 4.52 30.95 -6.11
C SER A 99 4.97 32.37 -5.78
N ASN A 100 5.78 32.96 -6.67
CA ASN A 100 5.95 34.41 -6.74
C ASN A 100 4.62 35.08 -7.06
#